data_AF-A0A1I7Y1H0-F1
#
_entry.id   AF-A0A1I7Y1H0-F1
#
_cell.length_a   1.000
_cell.length_b   1.000
_cell.length_c   1.000
_cell.angle_alpha   90.00
_cell.angle_beta   90.00
_cell.angle_gamma   90.00
#
_symmetry.space_group_name_H-M   'P 1'
#
loop_
_entity.id
_entity.type
_entity.pdbx_description
1 polymer ?
#
loop_
_entity_poly.entity_id
_entity_poly.type
_entity_poly.pdbx_seq_one_letter_code
_entity_poly.pdbx_strand_id
1 'polypeptide(L)'
;MNGKNALTPNSCAFRRTQSLRCPKGQASVLLRKGSRNARSKSSRSKTDSGSALSRLTFQQRLALGTSWKAMRGQTNVIMRKILNDLESASPKVKQIFYKAALVDCFQKEGTENRATLDEHIKLLIKFFDDLIANVENEAEVLAMVKKVGQDHAILNQSCGFNAEIWEQLGEIAMEKICSLDIVQKTREAGRAWRTVIACVTDELRCGFDFEARVFSRKSSSAEQLAPSANEEEMLNRLHLLRMEYNSTVPL
;
A
#
# COMPACT_ATOMS: atom_id res chain seq x y z
N MET A 1 74.19 5.26 -18.37
CA MET A 1 73.53 6.45 -18.96
C MET A 1 72.27 6.73 -18.16
N ASN A 2 72.19 7.96 -17.61
CA ASN A 2 71.03 8.77 -17.18
C ASN A 2 69.66 8.05 -17.02
N GLY A 3 68.89 8.19 -15.94
CA GLY A 3 68.94 9.07 -14.79
C GLY A 3 67.52 9.27 -14.23
N LYS A 4 67.40 9.38 -12.90
CA LYS A 4 66.49 10.28 -12.14
C LYS A 4 64.98 10.17 -12.43
N ASN A 5 64.13 9.68 -11.52
CA ASN A 5 63.50 10.36 -10.38
C ASN A 5 62.18 9.58 -10.11
N ALA A 6 61.51 9.49 -8.96
CA ALA A 6 61.72 9.88 -7.57
C ALA A 6 60.54 9.28 -6.75
N LEU A 7 60.78 9.04 -5.44
CA LEU A 7 59.84 9.01 -4.30
C LEU A 7 58.92 7.79 -4.04
N THR A 8 59.40 6.96 -3.11
CA THR A 8 58.69 6.23 -2.02
C THR A 8 58.05 7.18 -0.98
N PRO A 9 57.48 6.76 0.18
CA PRO A 9 56.58 5.63 0.54
C PRO A 9 55.42 6.04 1.52
N ASN A 10 54.66 5.03 1.95
CA ASN A 10 54.09 4.82 3.31
C ASN A 10 52.81 5.53 3.81
N SER A 11 51.86 4.64 4.19
CA SER A 11 51.16 4.55 5.48
C SER A 11 50.24 5.69 5.94
N CYS A 12 48.94 5.41 6.14
CA CYS A 12 48.37 5.22 7.48
C CYS A 12 46.83 5.09 7.49
N ALA A 13 46.39 4.07 8.24
CA ALA A 13 45.31 4.10 9.24
C ALA A 13 43.86 4.45 8.83
N PHE A 14 43.06 3.38 8.79
CA PHE A 14 41.69 3.29 9.30
C PHE A 14 41.47 4.15 10.57
N ARG A 15 40.54 5.10 10.54
CA ARG A 15 39.99 5.72 11.75
C ARG A 15 38.66 5.06 12.14
N ARG A 16 38.76 4.17 13.13
CA ARG A 16 37.67 3.66 13.97
C ARG A 16 37.40 4.73 15.04
N THR A 17 36.19 5.27 15.12
CA THR A 17 35.79 6.24 16.14
C THR A 17 35.66 5.53 17.49
N GLN A 18 36.56 5.84 18.43
CA GLN A 18 36.50 5.40 19.81
C GLN A 18 35.73 6.42 20.67
N SER A 19 34.78 5.85 21.40
CA SER A 19 34.35 6.16 22.77
C SER A 19 35.23 7.13 23.57
N LEU A 20 34.58 8.18 24.09
CA LEU A 20 35.07 8.95 25.23
C LEU A 20 34.46 8.37 26.51
N ARG A 21 35.32 7.84 27.39
CA ARG A 21 35.06 7.70 28.83
C ARG A 21 35.83 8.79 29.57
N CYS A 22 35.20 9.33 30.61
CA CYS A 22 35.83 10.06 31.72
C CYS A 22 35.13 9.63 33.04
N PRO A 23 35.73 9.89 34.22
CA PRO A 23 36.13 8.84 35.16
C PRO A 23 35.22 8.62 36.37
N LYS A 24 35.50 7.54 37.11
CA LYS A 24 34.84 7.13 38.37
C LYS A 24 35.16 8.10 39.52
N GLY A 25 34.13 8.45 40.30
CA GLY A 25 34.23 9.05 41.63
C GLY A 25 33.06 8.58 42.51
N GLN A 26 33.42 7.91 43.60
CA GLN A 26 32.74 7.45 44.82
C GLN A 26 31.21 7.57 45.04
N ALA A 27 30.71 6.55 45.72
CA ALA A 27 29.33 6.35 46.17
C ALA A 27 28.91 7.29 47.31
N SER A 28 27.64 7.70 47.30
CA SER A 28 26.87 7.94 48.52
C SER A 28 25.39 7.61 48.30
N VAL A 29 24.85 6.88 49.26
CA VAL A 29 23.46 6.46 49.42
C VAL A 29 22.64 7.68 49.84
N LEU A 30 21.59 8.05 49.11
CA LEU A 30 20.41 8.73 49.68
C LEU A 30 19.15 8.48 48.83
N LEU A 31 18.15 7.87 49.47
CA LEU A 31 16.76 7.78 49.04
C LEU A 31 16.13 9.17 48.93
N ARG A 32 15.50 9.52 47.80
CA ARG A 32 14.36 10.45 47.82
C ARG A 32 13.44 10.37 46.59
N LYS A 33 12.24 9.90 46.87
CA LYS A 33 10.92 10.10 46.24
C LYS A 33 10.86 11.31 45.28
N GLY A 34 10.48 11.07 44.02
CA GLY A 34 10.31 12.13 43.01
C GLY A 34 9.29 11.76 41.93
N SER A 35 8.13 12.41 42.02
CA SER A 35 7.07 12.67 41.04
C SER A 35 7.05 11.93 39.69
N ARG A 36 5.90 11.29 39.42
CA ARG A 36 5.48 10.81 38.09
C ARG A 36 5.36 12.01 37.13
N ASN A 37 6.41 12.29 36.36
CA ASN A 37 6.29 13.14 35.19
C ASN A 37 5.51 12.37 34.11
N ALA A 38 4.27 12.81 33.90
CA ALA A 38 3.48 12.50 32.72
C ALA A 38 4.32 12.80 31.48
N ARG A 39 4.63 11.77 30.69
CA ARG A 39 5.18 11.93 29.34
C ARG A 39 4.13 12.68 28.53
N SER A 40 4.40 13.96 28.28
CA SER A 40 3.72 14.78 27.29
C SER A 40 3.68 14.01 25.99
N LYS A 41 2.49 13.51 25.62
CA LYS A 41 2.20 13.12 24.24
C LYS A 41 2.44 14.37 23.41
N SER A 42 3.55 14.39 22.68
CA SER A 42 3.75 15.31 21.57
C SER A 42 2.60 15.07 20.61
N SER A 43 1.54 15.87 20.76
CA SER A 43 0.64 16.16 19.67
C SER A 43 1.52 16.81 18.61
N ARG A 44 1.97 16.02 17.64
CA ARG A 44 2.47 16.56 16.38
C ARG A 44 1.39 17.51 15.90
N SER A 45 1.65 18.81 16.06
CA SER A 45 0.87 19.86 15.45
C SER A 45 0.73 19.47 13.99
N LYS A 46 -0.52 19.37 13.52
CA LYS A 46 -0.82 19.39 12.09
C LYS A 46 -0.26 20.71 11.56
N THR A 47 1.02 20.71 11.20
CA THR A 47 1.55 21.70 10.27
C THR A 47 0.75 21.51 9.01
N ASP A 48 0.14 22.59 8.55
CA ASP A 48 -0.52 22.75 7.27
C ASP A 48 0.50 22.47 6.15
N SER A 49 0.82 21.19 5.98
CA SER A 49 1.73 20.68 4.99
C SER A 49 0.84 20.34 3.81
N GLY A 50 0.78 21.24 2.83
CA GLY A 50 0.16 20.92 1.54
C GLY A 50 0.61 19.53 1.08
N SER A 51 -0.28 18.76 0.44
CA SER A 51 0.04 17.36 0.14
C SER A 51 1.29 17.27 -0.73
N ALA A 52 1.86 16.07 -0.83
CA ALA A 52 3.04 15.85 -1.65
C ALA A 52 2.83 16.31 -3.12
N LEU A 53 1.58 16.28 -3.63
CA LEU A 53 1.24 16.75 -4.98
C LEU A 53 1.34 18.28 -5.11
N SER A 54 0.92 19.04 -4.09
CA SER A 54 1.03 20.51 -4.07
C SER A 54 2.46 21.01 -4.29
N ARG A 55 3.44 20.20 -3.87
CA ARG A 55 4.87 20.51 -3.92
C ARG A 55 5.52 20.18 -5.26
N LEU A 56 4.79 19.55 -6.18
CA LEU A 56 5.29 19.32 -7.53
C LEU A 56 5.51 20.68 -8.21
N THR A 57 6.69 20.87 -8.80
CA THR A 57 6.96 22.06 -9.60
C THR A 57 6.28 21.95 -10.97
N PHE A 58 6.12 23.08 -11.66
CA PHE A 58 5.62 23.08 -13.04
C PHE A 58 6.41 22.13 -13.96
N GLN A 59 7.74 22.15 -13.86
CA GLN A 59 8.60 21.28 -14.65
C GLN A 59 8.40 19.79 -14.31
N GLN A 60 8.18 19.47 -13.04
CA GLN A 60 7.88 18.10 -12.61
C GLN A 60 6.52 17.62 -13.13
N ARG A 61 5.49 18.47 -13.12
CA ARG A 61 4.17 18.17 -13.71
C ARG A 61 4.26 17.94 -15.21
N LEU A 62 4.98 18.79 -15.93
CA LEU A 62 5.20 18.65 -17.37
C LEU A 62 5.96 17.36 -17.70
N ALA A 63 7.01 17.05 -16.93
CA ALA A 63 7.79 15.83 -17.08
C ALA A 63 6.98 14.57 -16.76
N LEU A 64 6.10 14.62 -15.75
CA LEU A 64 5.16 13.55 -15.42
C LEU A 64 4.21 13.28 -16.61
N GLY A 65 3.53 14.30 -17.11
CA GLY A 65 2.61 14.16 -18.24
C GLY A 65 3.30 13.66 -19.52
N THR A 66 4.50 14.18 -19.80
CA THR A 66 5.29 13.77 -20.99
C THR A 66 5.76 12.32 -20.88
N SER A 67 6.30 11.93 -19.73
CA SER A 67 6.79 10.56 -19.52
C SER A 67 5.66 9.53 -19.51
N TRP A 68 4.48 9.88 -18.98
CA TRP A 68 3.28 9.04 -19.05
C TRP A 68 2.82 8.81 -20.49
N LYS A 69 2.75 9.88 -21.29
CA LYS A 69 2.43 9.80 -22.72
C LYS A 69 3.46 8.97 -23.50
N ALA A 70 4.74 9.09 -23.16
CA ALA A 70 5.80 8.34 -23.83
C ALA A 70 5.79 6.84 -23.51
N MET A 71 5.31 6.42 -22.34
CA MET A 71 5.26 5.00 -21.97
C MET A 71 3.99 4.26 -22.41
N ARG A 72 3.08 4.91 -23.14
CA ARG A 72 1.76 4.36 -23.53
C ARG A 72 1.81 2.98 -24.16
N GLY A 73 2.77 2.73 -25.05
CA GLY A 73 2.93 1.44 -25.73
C GLY A 73 3.25 0.27 -24.79
N GLN A 74 3.73 0.54 -23.58
CA GLN A 74 4.12 -0.48 -22.60
C GLN A 74 3.31 -0.41 -21.29
N THR A 75 2.35 0.52 -21.17
CA THR A 75 1.60 0.70 -19.92
C THR A 75 0.86 -0.56 -19.50
N ASN A 76 0.21 -1.28 -20.43
CA ASN A 76 -0.48 -2.53 -20.11
C ASN A 76 0.48 -3.58 -19.51
N VAL A 77 1.67 -3.72 -20.12
CA VAL A 77 2.70 -4.66 -19.67
C VAL A 77 3.22 -4.28 -18.27
N ILE A 78 3.45 -2.99 -18.03
CA ILE A 78 3.92 -2.50 -16.73
C ILE A 78 2.87 -2.72 -15.64
N MET A 79 1.61 -2.37 -15.89
CA MET A 79 0.52 -2.54 -14.91
C MET A 79 0.27 -4.02 -14.61
N ARG A 80 0.33 -4.89 -15.64
CA ARG A 80 0.30 -6.34 -15.45
C ARG A 80 1.44 -6.82 -14.56
N LYS A 81 2.67 -6.36 -14.83
CA LYS A 81 3.84 -6.74 -14.04
C LYS A 81 3.71 -6.30 -12.57
N ILE A 82 3.20 -5.09 -12.32
CA ILE A 82 2.95 -4.58 -10.97
C ILE A 82 1.96 -5.50 -10.22
N LEU A 83 0.83 -5.84 -10.84
CA LEU A 83 -0.18 -6.70 -10.20
C LEU A 83 0.30 -8.14 -10.02
N ASN A 84 1.00 -8.72 -10.99
CA ASN A 84 1.56 -10.08 -10.88
C ASN A 84 2.63 -10.17 -9.78
N ASP A 85 3.48 -9.15 -9.66
CA ASP A 85 4.49 -9.10 -8.60
C ASP A 85 3.81 -8.91 -7.23
N LEU A 86 2.69 -8.18 -7.16
CA LEU A 86 1.90 -8.04 -5.93
C LEU A 86 1.22 -9.36 -5.54
N GLU A 87 0.65 -10.11 -6.48
CA GLU A 87 0.14 -11.47 -6.23
C GLU A 87 1.22 -12.42 -5.72
N SER A 88 2.43 -12.26 -6.24
CA SER A 88 3.58 -13.08 -5.83
C SER A 88 4.07 -12.71 -4.43
N ALA A 89 4.03 -11.41 -4.08
CA ALA A 89 4.41 -10.91 -2.77
C ALA A 89 3.33 -11.18 -1.69
N SER A 90 2.06 -11.28 -2.08
CA SER A 90 0.94 -11.47 -1.16
C SER A 90 -0.01 -12.57 -1.64
N PRO A 91 0.02 -13.76 -1.00
CA PRO A 91 -0.90 -14.86 -1.31
C PRO A 91 -2.38 -14.46 -1.19
N LYS A 92 -2.70 -13.48 -0.33
CA LYS A 92 -4.05 -12.94 -0.17
C LYS A 92 -4.54 -12.24 -1.44
N VAL A 93 -3.69 -11.46 -2.09
CA VAL A 93 -4.02 -10.77 -3.35
C VAL A 93 -4.30 -11.78 -4.44
N LYS A 94 -3.45 -12.81 -4.56
CA LYS A 94 -3.66 -13.93 -5.48
C LYS A 94 -5.01 -14.62 -5.24
N GLN A 95 -5.37 -14.87 -3.98
CA GLN A 95 -6.66 -15.47 -3.63
C GLN A 95 -7.84 -14.56 -3.97
N ILE A 96 -7.71 -13.24 -3.81
CA ILE A 96 -8.76 -12.27 -4.16
C ILE A 96 -9.03 -12.30 -5.66
N PHE A 97 -7.99 -12.20 -6.48
CA PHE A 97 -8.17 -12.27 -7.94
C PHE A 97 -8.66 -13.63 -8.41
N TYR A 98 -8.24 -14.72 -7.78
CA TYR A 98 -8.77 -16.05 -8.07
C TYR A 98 -10.27 -16.15 -7.75
N LYS A 99 -10.71 -15.67 -6.58
CA LYS A 99 -12.15 -15.62 -6.24
C LYS A 99 -12.92 -14.74 -7.22
N ALA A 100 -12.37 -13.59 -7.62
CA ALA A 100 -13.00 -12.71 -8.60
C ALA A 100 -13.14 -13.39 -9.97
N ALA A 101 -12.12 -14.12 -10.43
CA ALA A 101 -12.18 -14.90 -11.67
C ALA A 101 -13.23 -16.02 -11.60
N LEU A 102 -13.35 -16.72 -10.46
CA LEU A 102 -14.40 -17.72 -10.28
C LEU A 102 -15.80 -17.10 -10.37
N VAL A 103 -16.02 -15.95 -9.72
CA VAL A 103 -17.30 -15.23 -9.79
C VAL A 103 -17.60 -14.78 -11.22
N ASP A 104 -16.59 -14.29 -11.95
CA ASP A 104 -16.72 -13.88 -13.35
C ASP A 104 -17.18 -15.03 -14.25
N CYS A 105 -16.71 -16.26 -14.01
CA CYS A 105 -17.15 -17.44 -14.76
C CYS A 105 -18.65 -17.77 -14.63
N PHE A 106 -19.30 -17.32 -13.54
CA PHE A 106 -20.73 -17.55 -13.30
C PHE A 106 -21.59 -16.31 -13.59
N GLN A 107 -20.98 -15.17 -13.90
CA GLN A 107 -21.71 -13.95 -14.25
C GLN A 107 -22.20 -14.01 -15.71
N LYS A 108 -23.41 -13.50 -15.94
CA LYS A 108 -23.96 -13.39 -17.30
C LYS A 108 -23.15 -12.39 -18.11
N GLU A 109 -23.00 -12.66 -19.41
CA GLU A 109 -22.42 -11.72 -20.35
C GLU A 109 -23.14 -10.36 -20.28
N GLY A 110 -22.37 -9.27 -20.21
CA GLY A 110 -22.88 -7.90 -20.08
C GLY A 110 -22.90 -7.31 -18.66
N THR A 111 -22.49 -8.07 -17.63
CA THR A 111 -22.35 -7.51 -16.28
C THR A 111 -21.05 -6.69 -16.16
N GLU A 112 -21.15 -5.39 -15.86
CA GLU A 112 -20.02 -4.44 -15.91
C GLU A 112 -19.04 -4.54 -14.72
N ASN A 113 -19.41 -5.22 -13.64
CA ASN A 113 -18.62 -5.25 -12.40
C ASN A 113 -17.71 -6.47 -12.31
N ARG A 114 -16.68 -6.51 -13.16
CA ARG A 114 -15.65 -7.56 -13.15
C ARG A 114 -14.45 -7.10 -12.34
N ALA A 115 -14.08 -7.86 -11.31
CA ALA A 115 -12.93 -7.56 -10.45
C ALA A 115 -11.71 -8.44 -10.77
N THR A 116 -11.59 -8.93 -12.01
CA THR A 116 -10.48 -9.79 -12.43
C THR A 116 -9.17 -8.99 -12.53
N LEU A 117 -8.04 -9.70 -12.58
CA LEU A 117 -6.73 -9.08 -12.76
C LEU A 117 -6.65 -8.28 -14.07
N ASP A 118 -7.19 -8.83 -15.17
CA ASP A 118 -7.19 -8.15 -16.47
C ASP A 118 -8.03 -6.86 -16.46
N GLU A 119 -9.13 -6.85 -15.70
CA GLU A 119 -9.93 -5.63 -15.54
C GLU A 119 -9.20 -4.61 -14.65
N HIS A 120 -8.55 -5.05 -13.57
CA HIS A 120 -7.74 -4.16 -12.73
C HIS A 120 -6.57 -3.53 -13.48
N ILE A 121 -5.99 -4.20 -14.47
CA ILE A 121 -4.99 -3.58 -15.36
C ILE A 121 -5.58 -2.37 -16.07
N LYS A 122 -6.79 -2.48 -16.65
CA LYS A 122 -7.45 -1.37 -17.34
C LYS A 122 -7.82 -0.26 -16.37
N LEU A 123 -8.36 -0.62 -15.21
CA LEU A 123 -8.71 0.33 -14.16
C LEU A 123 -7.47 1.10 -13.66
N LEU A 124 -6.32 0.46 -13.49
CA LEU A 124 -5.07 1.13 -13.13
C LEU A 124 -4.60 2.10 -14.20
N ILE A 125 -4.69 1.73 -15.48
CA ILE A 125 -4.35 2.64 -16.59
C ILE A 125 -5.25 3.87 -16.54
N LYS A 126 -6.57 3.66 -16.47
CA LYS A 126 -7.56 4.73 -16.38
C LYS A 126 -7.33 5.60 -15.15
N PHE A 127 -7.03 5.00 -14.01
CA PHE A 127 -6.73 5.70 -12.77
C PHE A 127 -5.52 6.64 -12.93
N PHE A 128 -4.41 6.19 -13.53
CA PHE A 128 -3.28 7.07 -13.81
C PHE A 128 -3.57 8.11 -14.88
N ASP A 129 -4.45 7.83 -15.84
CA ASP A 129 -4.94 8.81 -16.81
C ASP A 129 -5.67 9.96 -16.13
N ASP A 130 -6.66 9.61 -15.31
CA ASP A 130 -7.50 10.57 -14.60
C ASP A 130 -6.66 11.34 -13.56
N LEU A 131 -5.72 10.67 -12.86
CA LEU A 131 -4.81 11.30 -11.92
C LEU A 131 -3.89 12.32 -12.59
N ILE A 132 -3.24 11.95 -13.70
CA ILE A 132 -2.25 12.80 -14.36
C ILE A 132 -2.92 13.95 -15.09
N ALA A 133 -4.13 13.73 -15.64
CA ALA A 133 -4.93 14.80 -16.25
C ALA A 133 -5.34 15.87 -15.23
N ASN A 134 -5.60 15.46 -13.98
CA ASN A 134 -6.10 16.35 -12.93
C ASN A 134 -5.06 16.70 -11.86
N VAL A 135 -3.76 16.46 -12.10
CA VAL A 135 -2.69 16.64 -11.10
C VAL A 135 -2.57 18.06 -10.54
N GLU A 136 -3.13 19.06 -11.23
CA GLU A 136 -3.22 20.45 -10.75
C GLU A 136 -4.40 20.67 -9.80
N ASN A 137 -5.47 19.88 -9.93
CA ASN A 137 -6.60 19.86 -8.99
C ASN A 137 -6.37 18.82 -7.90
N GLU A 138 -5.46 19.15 -6.98
CA GLU A 138 -5.04 18.27 -5.89
C GLU A 138 -6.22 17.71 -5.08
N ALA A 139 -7.17 18.55 -4.67
CA ALA A 139 -8.28 18.12 -3.83
C ALA A 139 -9.12 17.02 -4.50
N GLU A 140 -9.37 17.16 -5.80
CA GLU A 140 -10.10 16.17 -6.60
C GLU A 140 -9.29 14.87 -6.73
N VAL A 141 -8.00 14.97 -7.04
CA VAL A 141 -7.12 13.80 -7.14
C VAL A 141 -7.05 13.05 -5.81
N LEU A 142 -6.80 13.73 -4.69
CA LEU A 142 -6.72 13.07 -3.38
C LEU A 142 -8.07 12.43 -3.00
N ALA A 143 -9.19 13.08 -3.29
CA ALA A 143 -10.51 12.51 -3.04
C ALA A 143 -10.76 11.24 -3.88
N MET A 144 -10.38 11.25 -5.16
CA MET A 144 -10.46 10.10 -6.06
C MET A 144 -9.61 8.93 -5.54
N VAL A 145 -8.35 9.19 -5.23
CA VAL A 145 -7.40 8.16 -4.72
C VAL A 145 -7.90 7.58 -3.41
N LYS A 146 -8.34 8.44 -2.48
CA LYS A 146 -8.86 8.02 -1.19
C LYS A 146 -10.10 7.14 -1.33
N LYS A 147 -11.01 7.48 -2.26
CA LYS A 147 -12.20 6.69 -2.56
C LYS A 147 -11.84 5.26 -3.00
N VAL A 148 -10.84 5.10 -3.87
CA VAL A 148 -10.36 3.77 -4.26
C VAL A 148 -9.93 2.94 -3.03
N GLY A 149 -9.20 3.55 -2.10
CA GLY A 149 -8.82 2.91 -0.84
C GLY A 149 -10.02 2.48 0.01
N GLN A 150 -11.04 3.34 0.10
CA GLN A 150 -12.29 3.05 0.82
C GLN A 150 -13.07 1.90 0.19
N ASP A 151 -13.20 1.88 -1.14
CA ASP A 151 -13.94 0.85 -1.87
C ASP A 151 -13.32 -0.54 -1.66
N HIS A 152 -12.00 -0.62 -1.47
CA HIS A 152 -11.29 -1.87 -1.16
C HIS A 152 -11.40 -2.31 0.31
N ALA A 153 -11.88 -1.45 1.22
CA ALA A 153 -11.96 -1.78 2.65
C ALA A 153 -12.90 -2.95 2.96
N ILE A 154 -13.88 -3.20 2.09
CA ILE A 154 -14.78 -4.35 2.20
C ILE A 154 -14.03 -5.70 2.14
N LEU A 155 -12.88 -5.75 1.46
CA LEU A 155 -12.06 -6.95 1.32
C LEU A 155 -11.31 -7.32 2.62
N ASN A 156 -11.23 -6.40 3.58
CA ASN A 156 -10.57 -6.67 4.86
C ASN A 156 -11.25 -7.80 5.62
N GLN A 157 -12.58 -7.80 5.65
CA GLN A 157 -13.35 -8.79 6.41
C GLN A 157 -13.45 -10.14 5.68
N SER A 158 -13.70 -10.12 4.37
CA SER A 158 -13.99 -11.31 3.58
C SER A 158 -12.74 -12.03 3.05
N CYS A 159 -11.65 -11.29 2.85
CA CYS A 159 -10.45 -11.79 2.19
C CYS A 159 -9.16 -11.45 2.95
N GLY A 160 -9.25 -10.83 4.13
CA GLY A 160 -8.08 -10.48 4.94
C GLY A 160 -7.17 -9.41 4.32
N PHE A 161 -7.67 -8.64 3.35
CA PHE A 161 -6.96 -7.53 2.74
C PHE A 161 -6.62 -6.47 3.79
N ASN A 162 -5.39 -5.96 3.82
CA ASN A 162 -4.95 -5.06 4.88
C ASN A 162 -4.06 -3.92 4.33
N ALA A 163 -3.70 -2.99 5.21
CA ALA A 163 -2.90 -1.81 4.85
C ALA A 163 -1.50 -2.14 4.30
N GLU A 164 -0.91 -3.27 4.72
CA GLU A 164 0.42 -3.72 4.26
C GLU A 164 0.43 -4.04 2.75
N ILE A 165 -0.70 -4.52 2.20
CA ILE A 165 -0.82 -4.77 0.77
C ILE A 165 -0.68 -3.47 -0.04
N TRP A 166 -1.17 -2.34 0.49
CA TRP A 166 -0.96 -1.04 -0.15
C TRP A 166 0.50 -0.62 -0.13
N GLU A 167 1.21 -0.85 0.99
CA GLU A 167 2.65 -0.57 1.09
C GLU A 167 3.44 -1.39 0.06
N GLN A 168 3.15 -2.69 -0.05
CA GLN A 168 3.75 -3.58 -1.05
C GLN A 168 3.45 -3.12 -2.48
N LEU A 169 2.22 -2.72 -2.78
CA LEU A 169 1.85 -2.15 -4.08
C LEU A 169 2.69 -0.90 -4.39
N GLY A 170 2.84 0.00 -3.42
CA GLY A 170 3.63 1.21 -3.56
C GLY A 170 5.11 0.93 -3.84
N GLU A 171 5.71 -0.02 -3.11
CA GLU A 171 7.10 -0.44 -3.32
C GLU A 171 7.32 -1.03 -4.72
N ILE A 172 6.43 -1.95 -5.14
CA ILE A 172 6.51 -2.58 -6.46
C ILE A 172 6.30 -1.53 -7.57
N ALA A 173 5.30 -0.67 -7.44
CA ALA A 173 5.05 0.41 -8.40
C ALA A 173 6.25 1.37 -8.49
N MET A 174 6.84 1.72 -7.33
CA MET A 174 8.05 2.52 -7.26
C MET A 174 9.19 1.87 -8.05
N GLU A 175 9.45 0.59 -7.81
CA GLU A 175 10.48 -0.17 -8.51
C GLU A 175 10.23 -0.20 -10.02
N LYS A 176 9.04 -0.65 -10.46
CA LYS A 176 8.77 -0.89 -11.88
C LYS A 176 8.65 0.39 -12.70
N ILE A 177 8.06 1.44 -12.15
CA ILE A 177 7.86 2.69 -12.89
C ILE A 177 9.16 3.50 -12.89
N CYS A 178 9.85 3.63 -11.76
CA CYS A 178 11.08 4.41 -11.69
C CYS A 178 12.27 3.71 -12.36
N SER A 179 12.19 2.41 -12.67
CA SER A 179 13.20 1.71 -13.46
C SER A 179 13.09 1.95 -14.97
N LEU A 180 12.02 2.58 -15.45
CA LEU A 180 11.81 2.77 -16.89
C LEU A 180 12.74 3.86 -17.41
N ASP A 181 13.44 3.60 -18.51
CA ASP A 181 14.33 4.56 -19.16
C ASP A 181 13.63 5.90 -19.40
N ILE A 182 12.37 5.87 -19.84
CA ILE A 182 11.54 7.07 -20.10
C ILE A 182 11.39 7.94 -18.84
N VAL A 183 11.31 7.34 -17.66
CA VAL A 183 11.21 8.04 -16.37
C VAL A 183 12.59 8.51 -15.90
N GLN A 184 13.65 7.75 -16.19
CA GLN A 184 15.02 8.07 -15.82
C GLN A 184 15.68 9.13 -16.71
N LYS A 185 15.11 9.39 -17.90
CA LYS A 185 15.60 10.40 -18.86
C LYS A 185 15.82 11.78 -18.23
N THR A 186 14.97 12.20 -17.28
CA THR A 186 15.11 13.48 -16.59
C THR A 186 14.97 13.33 -15.08
N ARG A 187 15.68 14.19 -14.33
CA ARG A 187 15.59 14.19 -12.87
C ARG A 187 14.20 14.61 -12.41
N GLU A 188 13.55 15.45 -13.18
CA GLU A 188 12.22 16.00 -12.98
C GLU A 188 11.17 14.90 -13.08
N ALA A 189 11.23 14.06 -14.12
CA ALA A 189 10.32 12.91 -14.28
C ALA A 189 10.51 11.92 -13.13
N GLY A 190 11.74 11.51 -12.85
CA GLY A 190 12.02 10.59 -11.75
C GLY A 190 11.59 11.13 -10.38
N ARG A 191 11.73 12.44 -10.12
CA ARG A 191 11.22 13.06 -8.88
C ARG A 191 9.70 13.08 -8.86
N ALA A 192 9.06 13.46 -9.95
CA ALA A 192 7.60 13.54 -10.03
C ALA A 192 6.96 12.18 -9.78
N TRP A 193 7.44 11.12 -10.42
CA TRP A 193 6.92 9.76 -10.25
C TRP A 193 7.05 9.26 -8.82
N ARG A 194 8.22 9.45 -8.17
CA ARG A 194 8.39 9.06 -6.76
C ARG A 194 7.39 9.79 -5.85
N THR A 195 7.22 11.08 -6.05
CA THR A 195 6.28 11.89 -5.27
C THR A 195 4.83 11.45 -5.48
N VAL A 196 4.43 11.19 -6.73
CA VAL A 196 3.08 10.74 -7.08
C VAL A 196 2.81 9.36 -6.49
N ILE A 197 3.70 8.39 -6.67
CA ILE A 197 3.51 7.01 -6.17
C ILE A 197 3.41 7.00 -4.64
N ALA A 198 4.29 7.74 -3.95
CA ALA A 198 4.22 7.87 -2.50
C ALA A 198 2.88 8.48 -2.07
N CYS A 199 2.47 9.59 -2.69
CA CYS A 199 1.20 10.24 -2.37
C CYS A 199 -0.02 9.33 -2.62
N VAL A 200 -0.02 8.62 -3.75
CA VAL A 200 -1.10 7.70 -4.10
C VAL A 200 -1.20 6.58 -3.08
N THR A 201 -0.07 5.98 -2.72
CA THR A 201 -0.03 4.86 -1.76
C THR A 201 -0.48 5.31 -0.38
N ASP A 202 -0.02 6.48 0.07
CA ASP A 202 -0.41 7.06 1.36
C ASP A 202 -1.91 7.35 1.43
N GLU A 203 -2.49 7.93 0.38
CA GLU A 203 -3.93 8.24 0.35
C GLU A 203 -4.81 7.00 0.17
N LEU A 204 -4.40 6.01 -0.62
CA LEU A 204 -5.08 4.72 -0.72
C LEU A 204 -5.17 4.06 0.65
N ARG A 205 -4.03 4.00 1.36
CA ARG A 205 -3.98 3.47 2.73
C ARG A 205 -4.84 4.29 3.69
N CYS A 206 -4.77 5.62 3.63
CA CYS A 206 -5.55 6.51 4.48
C CYS A 206 -7.06 6.28 4.31
N GLY A 207 -7.53 6.19 3.07
CA GLY A 207 -8.91 5.85 2.73
C GLY A 207 -9.31 4.47 3.26
N PHE A 208 -8.47 3.47 3.00
CA PHE A 208 -8.68 2.10 3.46
C PHE A 208 -8.79 2.00 4.99
N ASP A 209 -7.80 2.52 5.73
CA ASP A 209 -7.74 2.40 7.19
C ASP A 209 -8.94 3.07 7.88
N PHE A 210 -9.41 4.19 7.32
CA PHE A 210 -10.60 4.86 7.83
C PHE A 210 -11.83 3.96 7.71
N GLU A 211 -12.07 3.43 6.51
CA GLU A 211 -13.30 2.69 6.22
C GLU A 211 -13.27 1.27 6.77
N ALA A 212 -12.11 0.61 6.78
CA ALA A 212 -11.93 -0.73 7.35
C ALA A 212 -12.31 -0.77 8.84
N ARG A 213 -11.98 0.28 9.60
CA ARG A 213 -12.40 0.42 11.00
C ARG A 213 -13.91 0.59 11.15
N VAL A 214 -14.55 1.30 10.23
CA VAL A 214 -16.01 1.48 10.22
C VAL A 214 -16.70 0.14 9.96
N PHE A 215 -16.24 -0.63 8.98
CA PHE A 215 -16.77 -1.96 8.70
C PHE A 215 -16.60 -2.91 9.89
N SER A 216 -15.42 -2.96 10.53
CA SER A 216 -15.20 -3.82 11.71
C SER A 216 -16.14 -3.50 12.87
N ARG A 217 -16.46 -2.21 13.10
CA ARG A 217 -17.43 -1.82 14.14
C ARG A 217 -18.85 -2.22 13.80
N LYS A 218 -19.28 -2.03 12.55
CA LYS A 218 -20.63 -2.42 12.10
C LYS A 218 -20.85 -3.93 12.21
N SER A 219 -19.83 -4.74 11.86
CA SER A 219 -19.87 -6.19 12.03
C SER A 219 -20.05 -6.57 13.50
N SER A 220 -19.24 -5.98 14.40
CA SER A 220 -19.31 -6.27 15.84
C SER A 220 -20.64 -5.86 16.48
N SER A 221 -21.26 -4.77 16.02
CA SER A 221 -22.57 -4.34 16.51
C SER A 221 -23.73 -5.17 15.93
N ALA A 222 -23.60 -5.69 14.71
CA ALA A 222 -24.57 -6.63 14.13
C ALA A 222 -24.52 -8.00 14.82
N GLU A 223 -23.33 -8.46 15.23
CA GLU A 223 -23.13 -9.71 15.99
C GLU A 223 -23.72 -9.66 17.40
N GLN A 224 -23.89 -8.47 17.99
CA GLN A 224 -24.52 -8.30 19.31
C GLN A 224 -26.05 -8.20 19.28
N LEU A 225 -26.67 -8.16 18.10
CA LEU A 225 -28.13 -8.04 17.93
C LEU A 225 -28.68 -9.07 16.92
N ALA A 226 -28.34 -10.37 17.07
CA ALA A 226 -29.21 -11.52 16.71
C ALA A 226 -28.44 -12.86 16.73
N PRO A 227 -28.95 -13.91 17.39
CA PRO A 227 -29.17 -15.17 16.71
C PRO A 227 -30.44 -14.98 15.86
N SER A 228 -30.29 -14.82 14.54
CA SER A 228 -31.49 -14.65 13.71
C SER A 228 -32.20 -15.99 13.67
N ALA A 229 -33.51 -16.02 13.94
CA ALA A 229 -34.34 -17.23 13.89
C ALA A 229 -34.17 -18.04 12.58
N ASN A 230 -33.71 -17.38 11.51
CA ASN A 230 -33.38 -18.00 10.23
C ASN A 230 -32.14 -18.89 10.25
N GLU A 231 -31.15 -18.61 11.10
CA GLU A 231 -29.92 -19.41 11.16
C GLU A 231 -30.15 -20.72 11.92
N GLU A 232 -30.97 -20.68 12.98
CA GLU A 232 -31.45 -21.88 13.68
C GLU A 232 -32.35 -22.72 12.77
N GLU A 233 -33.25 -22.10 11.99
CA GLU A 233 -34.06 -22.82 11.00
C GLU A 233 -33.20 -23.45 9.89
N MET A 234 -32.18 -22.74 9.40
CA MET A 234 -31.25 -23.25 8.39
C MET A 234 -30.40 -24.41 8.90
N LEU A 235 -29.88 -24.30 10.13
CA LEU A 235 -29.15 -25.38 10.79
C LEU A 235 -30.03 -26.61 11.03
N ASN A 236 -31.30 -26.41 11.41
CA ASN A 236 -32.27 -27.49 11.55
C ASN A 236 -32.59 -28.15 10.20
N ARG A 237 -32.75 -27.38 9.12
CA ARG A 237 -32.92 -27.95 7.77
C ARG A 237 -31.70 -28.73 7.30
N LEU A 238 -30.49 -28.22 7.55
CA LEU A 238 -29.24 -28.94 7.23
C LEU A 238 -29.10 -30.23 8.06
N HIS A 239 -29.53 -30.20 9.32
CA HIS A 239 -29.53 -31.38 10.18
C HIS A 239 -30.51 -32.46 9.70
N LEU A 240 -31.71 -32.05 9.28
CA LEU A 240 -32.72 -32.95 8.70
C LEU A 240 -32.24 -33.60 7.41
N LEU A 241 -31.66 -32.83 6.49
CA LEU A 241 -31.08 -33.36 5.24
C LEU A 241 -29.96 -34.37 5.52
N ARG A 242 -29.17 -34.17 6.58
CA ARG A 242 -28.11 -35.10 6.99
C ARG A 242 -28.68 -36.41 7.54
N MET A 243 -29.79 -36.34 8.28
CA MET A 243 -30.47 -37.52 8.82
C MET A 243 -31.15 -38.33 7.70
N GLU A 244 -31.79 -37.68 6.74
CA GLU A 244 -32.41 -38.32 5.57
C GLU A 244 -31.37 -39.03 4.68
N TYR A 245 -30.20 -38.42 4.48
CA TYR A 245 -29.09 -39.05 3.75
C TYR A 245 -28.59 -40.33 4.45
N ASN A 246 -28.42 -40.29 5.77
CA ASN A 246 -27.97 -41.47 6.54
C ASN A 246 -29.02 -42.59 6.61
N SER A 247 -30.30 -42.29 6.37
CA SER A 247 -31.40 -43.26 6.35
C SER A 247 -31.55 -43.97 4.98
N THR A 248 -31.03 -43.35 3.90
CA THR A 248 -31.19 -43.83 2.52
C THR A 248 -29.97 -44.55 1.95
N VAL A 249 -28.86 -44.63 2.69
CA VAL A 249 -27.69 -45.44 2.33
C VAL A 249 -27.78 -46.81 2.99
N PRO A 250 -28.01 -47.90 2.25
CA PRO A 250 -27.90 -49.25 2.79
C PRO A 250 -26.44 -49.52 3.16
N LEU A 251 -26.21 -50.08 4.36
CA LEU A 251 -24.92 -50.67 4.74
C LEU A 251 -24.55 -51.84 3.83
#